data_AF-A0AAV1E9B9-F1
#
_entry.id   AF-A0AAV1E9B9-F1
#
_cell.length_a   1.000
_cell.length_b   1.000
_cell.length_c   1.000
_cell.angle_alpha   90.00
_cell.angle_beta   90.00
_cell.angle_gamma   90.00
#
_symmetry.space_group_name_H-M   'P 1'
#
loop_
_entity.id
_entity.type
_entity.pdbx_description
1 polymer ?
#
loop_
_entity_poly.entity_id
_entity_poly.type
_entity_poly.pdbx_seq_one_letter_code
_entity_poly.pdbx_strand_id
1 'polypeptide(L)'
;MPPACDGEVAVPSSTASAGASSTDGKCSCASSEETCTNCRRRSSSSGLPSSSSSCSLLSLESYPVQDYDKLWRVFTASVKGFTIGAGLKGGLALFAILARLRRRRSLPSARKTEMVSGSDDVILALKETLRYGLFLGTFAGTFVSVDEIVAGLGGHRRTAKWRALLAGAIAGPSMLLTGTNTQHTSLAIYILMRAAVLASRCGIKSKRFGHICKPLTWAHGDIFLMCLSSSQILSAYILKPESLPQSYKSFLYKHGAKDARILQGVRDIACGFPFTNLDDIEKYYKSTGVDVKLDPRMKVPCSIIHGNQACEAHFLSFLVQAYKRALPVYLPVYLIPALIVHRQGLLKSPFSILAKGLLGTARSSLFLSTYCASAWMWTCFLFRLFKRCNVPMVALGTVWPLSSPVPFFRFSCLYS
;
A
#
# COMPACT_ATOMS: atom_id res chain seq x y z
N MET A 1 -11.93 -0.88 39.53
CA MET A 1 -12.89 -2.00 39.70
C MET A 1 -14.16 -1.64 38.94
N PRO A 2 -14.87 -2.62 38.35
CA PRO A 2 -16.13 -2.40 37.63
C PRO A 2 -17.31 -2.26 38.62
N PRO A 3 -18.53 -2.05 38.12
CA PRO A 3 -19.41 -3.22 38.01
C PRO A 3 -20.13 -3.35 36.67
N ALA A 4 -20.68 -4.54 36.42
CA ALA A 4 -21.69 -4.83 35.42
C ALA A 4 -23.07 -4.90 36.10
N CYS A 5 -24.15 -4.90 35.31
CA CYS A 5 -25.36 -5.71 35.56
C CYS A 5 -26.33 -5.62 34.37
N ASP A 6 -26.91 -6.76 34.02
CA ASP A 6 -28.02 -6.92 33.07
C ASP A 6 -29.38 -6.54 33.72
N GLY A 7 -30.43 -6.39 32.91
CA GLY A 7 -31.80 -6.15 33.40
C GLY A 7 -32.81 -6.04 32.27
N GLU A 8 -33.76 -6.98 32.20
CA GLU A 8 -34.67 -7.22 31.08
C GLU A 8 -36.16 -6.97 31.48
N VAL A 9 -37.07 -7.16 30.52
CA VAL A 9 -38.53 -7.43 30.67
C VAL A 9 -39.49 -6.23 30.73
N ALA A 10 -40.39 -6.13 29.72
CA ALA A 10 -41.85 -6.21 29.92
C ALA A 10 -42.61 -6.42 28.58
N VAL A 11 -43.61 -7.31 28.62
CA VAL A 11 -44.54 -7.69 27.54
C VAL A 11 -45.97 -7.35 28.01
N PRO A 12 -46.97 -7.28 27.12
CA PRO A 12 -48.30 -7.77 27.50
C PRO A 12 -48.87 -8.84 26.56
N SER A 13 -49.57 -9.80 27.16
CA SER A 13 -50.29 -10.93 26.57
C SER A 13 -51.74 -10.53 26.19
N SER A 14 -52.55 -11.28 25.43
CA SER A 14 -52.90 -12.70 25.63
C SER A 14 -53.82 -13.28 24.53
N THR A 15 -54.03 -14.61 24.59
CA THR A 15 -55.08 -15.50 23.99
C THR A 15 -54.74 -16.32 22.74
N ALA A 16 -55.34 -17.51 22.49
CA ALA A 16 -55.83 -18.60 23.39
C ALA A 16 -56.23 -19.88 22.59
N SER A 17 -56.26 -21.05 23.25
CA SER A 17 -56.81 -22.37 22.80
C SER A 17 -56.14 -23.06 21.58
N ALA A 18 -56.24 -24.37 21.33
CA ALA A 18 -56.27 -25.60 22.17
C ALA A 18 -56.17 -26.85 21.24
N GLY A 19 -55.51 -27.96 21.64
CA GLY A 19 -55.56 -29.23 20.87
C GLY A 19 -54.38 -30.20 21.08
N ALA A 20 -54.67 -31.50 21.27
CA ALA A 20 -53.73 -32.62 21.52
C ALA A 20 -53.05 -33.14 20.20
N SER A 21 -52.10 -34.09 20.16
CA SER A 21 -51.78 -35.22 21.07
C SER A 21 -50.33 -35.76 20.92
N SER A 22 -49.93 -36.60 21.90
CA SER A 22 -48.62 -37.26 22.12
C SER A 22 -48.26 -38.44 21.18
N THR A 23 -46.96 -38.80 21.09
CA THR A 23 -46.37 -40.05 21.70
C THR A 23 -44.84 -40.14 21.52
N ASP A 24 -44.16 -40.70 22.54
CA ASP A 24 -42.72 -41.02 22.59
C ASP A 24 -42.28 -42.25 21.76
N GLY A 25 -40.97 -42.44 21.58
CA GLY A 25 -40.40 -43.68 21.02
C GLY A 25 -38.86 -43.73 20.99
N LYS A 26 -38.25 -44.28 22.04
CA LYS A 26 -36.78 -44.44 22.21
C LYS A 26 -36.37 -45.87 21.81
N CYS A 27 -35.34 -46.04 20.95
CA CYS A 27 -34.82 -47.36 20.59
C CYS A 27 -33.33 -47.53 20.94
N SER A 28 -33.04 -48.56 21.74
CA SER A 28 -31.71 -49.13 21.95
C SER A 28 -31.69 -50.53 21.35
N CYS A 29 -30.61 -50.94 20.70
CA CYS A 29 -30.40 -52.32 20.25
C CYS A 29 -28.98 -52.77 20.60
N ALA A 30 -28.85 -53.98 21.12
CA ALA A 30 -27.58 -54.64 21.44
C ALA A 30 -27.32 -55.81 20.47
N SER A 31 -26.04 -56.20 20.36
CA SER A 31 -25.48 -57.47 19.87
C SER A 31 -26.22 -58.32 18.82
N SER A 32 -25.48 -58.56 17.72
CA SER A 32 -25.42 -59.83 16.97
C SER A 32 -26.65 -60.34 16.21
N GLU A 33 -26.45 -60.38 14.89
CA GLU A 33 -27.26 -61.06 13.86
C GLU A 33 -28.65 -60.47 13.55
N GLU A 34 -29.01 -60.62 12.27
CA GLU A 34 -30.22 -60.13 11.58
C GLU A 34 -30.41 -58.60 11.38
N THR A 35 -31.15 -58.27 10.33
CA THR A 35 -30.99 -57.01 9.57
C THR A 35 -32.14 -56.04 9.79
N CYS A 36 -31.92 -54.96 10.56
CA CYS A 36 -32.96 -53.94 10.77
C CYS A 36 -33.01 -52.91 9.62
N THR A 37 -34.09 -52.94 8.85
CA THR A 37 -34.27 -52.23 7.56
C THR A 37 -34.50 -50.72 7.66
N ASN A 38 -34.69 -50.15 8.86
CA ASN A 38 -35.09 -48.74 9.04
C ASN A 38 -33.94 -47.72 9.11
N CYS A 39 -32.67 -48.15 9.24
CA CYS A 39 -31.53 -47.23 9.21
C CYS A 39 -31.07 -46.82 7.78
N ARG A 40 -31.64 -47.41 6.72
CA ARG A 40 -31.22 -47.15 5.33
C ARG A 40 -31.78 -45.86 4.72
N ARG A 41 -32.65 -45.12 5.43
CA ARG A 41 -33.39 -43.95 4.90
C ARG A 41 -32.74 -42.58 5.09
N ARG A 42 -31.47 -42.50 5.52
CA ARG A 42 -30.75 -41.21 5.70
C ARG A 42 -29.39 -41.09 5.00
N SER A 43 -29.08 -42.01 4.08
CA SER A 43 -27.77 -42.09 3.41
C SER A 43 -27.87 -42.45 1.92
N SER A 44 -28.81 -41.84 1.17
CA SER A 44 -28.77 -41.83 -0.31
C SER A 44 -29.56 -40.65 -0.91
N SER A 45 -28.91 -39.51 -1.11
CA SER A 45 -29.38 -38.48 -2.06
C SER A 45 -28.34 -38.31 -3.18
N SER A 46 -28.13 -39.39 -3.92
CA SER A 46 -27.24 -39.49 -5.07
C SER A 46 -27.88 -40.40 -6.12
N GLY A 47 -28.81 -39.85 -6.92
CA GLY A 47 -29.17 -40.42 -8.22
C GLY A 47 -28.11 -40.07 -9.27
N LEU A 48 -28.02 -40.70 -10.44
CA LEU A 48 -28.85 -41.71 -11.12
C LEU A 48 -27.93 -42.66 -11.95
N PRO A 49 -28.43 -43.70 -12.66
CA PRO A 49 -27.67 -44.94 -12.88
C PRO A 49 -27.29 -45.28 -14.35
N SER A 50 -26.67 -46.47 -14.49
CA SER A 50 -26.74 -47.41 -15.63
C SER A 50 -25.86 -47.22 -16.88
N SER A 51 -24.73 -47.94 -16.85
CA SER A 51 -24.25 -48.96 -17.81
C SER A 51 -24.56 -48.92 -19.33
N SER A 52 -23.47 -49.10 -20.09
CA SER A 52 -23.33 -49.92 -21.30
C SER A 52 -23.91 -49.46 -22.64
N SER A 53 -23.01 -49.04 -23.55
CA SER A 53 -22.89 -49.62 -24.90
C SER A 53 -21.53 -49.25 -25.53
N SER A 54 -20.81 -50.26 -26.02
CA SER A 54 -19.50 -50.09 -26.69
C SER A 54 -19.64 -50.25 -28.19
N CYS A 55 -19.27 -49.22 -28.96
CA CYS A 55 -18.80 -49.26 -30.36
C CYS A 55 -18.36 -47.84 -30.74
N SER A 56 -17.32 -47.58 -31.54
CA SER A 56 -16.11 -48.33 -31.92
C SER A 56 -15.15 -47.30 -32.56
N LEU A 57 -13.84 -47.55 -32.53
CA LEU A 57 -12.84 -46.89 -33.38
C LEU A 57 -12.84 -45.36 -33.45
N LEU A 58 -12.04 -44.71 -32.60
CA LEU A 58 -10.90 -43.94 -33.11
C LEU A 58 -9.70 -44.13 -32.19
N SER A 59 -8.59 -44.55 -32.76
CA SER A 59 -7.31 -44.68 -32.05
C SER A 59 -6.72 -43.28 -31.85
N LEU A 60 -6.92 -42.72 -30.67
CA LEU A 60 -6.14 -41.57 -30.20
C LEU A 60 -5.60 -41.91 -28.82
N GLU A 61 -4.27 -41.87 -28.71
CA GLU A 61 -3.49 -42.21 -27.52
C GLU A 61 -4.18 -41.69 -26.24
N SER A 62 -4.48 -42.58 -25.29
CA SER A 62 -5.13 -42.21 -24.03
C SER A 62 -4.13 -41.50 -23.10
N TYR A 63 -3.77 -40.26 -23.46
CA TYR A 63 -3.03 -39.34 -22.62
C TYR A 63 -3.78 -39.17 -21.27
N PRO A 64 -3.08 -39.19 -20.13
CA PRO A 64 -3.74 -39.19 -18.83
C PRO A 64 -4.51 -37.88 -18.60
N VAL A 65 -5.85 -37.99 -18.58
CA VAL A 65 -6.81 -36.89 -18.32
C VAL A 65 -6.45 -36.09 -17.06
N GLN A 66 -5.88 -36.77 -16.06
CA GLN A 66 -5.47 -36.17 -14.79
C GLN A 66 -4.24 -35.26 -14.89
N ASP A 67 -3.41 -35.40 -15.93
CA ASP A 67 -2.32 -34.47 -16.23
C ASP A 67 -2.76 -33.31 -17.14
N TYR A 68 -3.77 -33.54 -17.98
CA TYR A 68 -4.45 -32.46 -18.72
C TYR A 68 -5.02 -31.41 -17.75
N ASP A 69 -5.69 -31.84 -16.68
CA ASP A 69 -6.19 -30.93 -15.63
C ASP A 69 -5.09 -30.10 -14.95
N LYS A 70 -3.92 -30.69 -14.69
CA LYS A 70 -2.77 -29.99 -14.07
C LYS A 70 -2.18 -28.97 -15.04
N LEU A 71 -1.93 -29.37 -16.29
CA LEU A 71 -1.44 -28.49 -17.34
C LEU A 71 -2.42 -27.35 -17.63
N TRP A 72 -3.73 -27.63 -17.62
CA TRP A 72 -4.76 -26.62 -17.80
C TRP A 72 -4.78 -25.58 -16.67
N ARG A 73 -4.54 -25.98 -15.41
CA ARG A 73 -4.37 -25.03 -14.29
C ARG A 73 -3.13 -24.16 -14.45
N VAL A 74 -1.99 -24.75 -14.82
CA VAL A 74 -0.73 -24.02 -15.10
C VAL A 74 -0.92 -23.01 -16.24
N PHE A 75 -1.53 -23.44 -17.35
CA PHE A 75 -1.85 -22.59 -18.49
C PHE A 75 -2.81 -21.45 -18.09
N THR A 76 -3.90 -21.78 -17.40
CA THR A 76 -4.88 -20.79 -16.89
C THR A 76 -4.23 -19.77 -15.95
N ALA A 77 -3.34 -20.21 -15.06
CA ALA A 77 -2.60 -19.33 -14.17
C ALA A 77 -1.64 -18.40 -14.93
N SER A 78 -0.95 -18.94 -15.95
CA SER A 78 -0.02 -18.20 -16.80
C SER A 78 -0.74 -17.13 -17.63
N VAL A 79 -1.88 -17.48 -18.26
CA VAL A 79 -2.72 -16.54 -19.01
C VAL A 79 -3.33 -15.47 -18.10
N LYS A 80 -3.77 -15.83 -16.89
CA LYS A 80 -4.24 -14.85 -15.89
C LYS A 80 -3.12 -13.92 -15.43
N GLY A 81 -1.91 -14.44 -15.17
CA GLY A 81 -0.74 -13.62 -14.85
C GLY A 81 -0.38 -12.65 -15.97
N PHE A 82 -0.34 -13.14 -17.21
CA PHE A 82 -0.05 -12.34 -18.40
C PHE A 82 -1.08 -11.23 -18.63
N THR A 83 -2.38 -11.55 -18.58
CA THR A 83 -3.47 -10.57 -18.80
C THR A 83 -3.50 -9.49 -17.72
N ILE A 84 -3.25 -9.84 -16.44
CA ILE A 84 -3.11 -8.86 -15.35
C ILE A 84 -1.89 -7.97 -15.58
N GLY A 85 -0.74 -8.54 -15.96
CA GLY A 85 0.48 -7.78 -16.22
C GLY A 85 0.38 -6.82 -17.40
N ALA A 86 -0.11 -7.33 -18.54
CA ALA A 86 -0.37 -6.53 -19.73
C ALA A 86 -1.41 -5.44 -19.47
N GLY A 87 -2.48 -5.75 -18.72
CA GLY A 87 -3.50 -4.78 -18.32
C GLY A 87 -2.95 -3.65 -17.45
N LEU A 88 -2.11 -3.96 -16.44
CA LEU A 88 -1.48 -2.97 -15.56
C LEU A 88 -0.54 -2.03 -16.32
N LYS A 89 0.42 -2.58 -17.07
CA LYS A 89 1.45 -1.79 -17.77
C LYS A 89 0.88 -1.09 -19.01
N GLY A 90 0.05 -1.80 -19.78
CA GLY A 90 -0.64 -1.26 -20.94
C GLY A 90 -1.68 -0.19 -20.58
N GLY A 91 -2.41 -0.35 -19.47
CA GLY A 91 -3.32 0.67 -18.96
C GLY A 91 -2.62 1.98 -18.59
N LEU A 92 -1.43 1.90 -17.97
CA LEU A 92 -0.61 3.08 -17.67
C LEU A 92 -0.07 3.75 -18.95
N ALA A 93 0.40 2.96 -19.92
CA ALA A 93 0.85 3.48 -21.22
C ALA A 93 -0.29 4.16 -21.99
N LEU A 94 -1.46 3.51 -22.07
CA LEU A 94 -2.66 4.04 -22.71
C LEU A 94 -3.13 5.33 -22.02
N PHE A 95 -3.14 5.37 -20.68
CA PHE A 95 -3.48 6.59 -19.94
C PHE A 95 -2.49 7.73 -20.21
N ALA A 96 -1.19 7.45 -20.29
CA ALA A 96 -0.17 8.44 -20.65
C ALA A 96 -0.38 8.99 -22.07
N ILE A 97 -0.68 8.12 -23.04
CA ILE A 97 -0.99 8.52 -24.43
C ILE A 97 -2.28 9.34 -24.49
N LEU A 98 -3.36 8.91 -23.81
CA LEU A 98 -4.63 9.66 -23.73
C LEU A 98 -4.46 11.02 -23.05
N ALA A 99 -3.65 11.12 -22.00
CA ALA A 99 -3.33 12.38 -21.34
C ALA A 99 -2.51 13.32 -22.25
N ARG A 100 -1.56 12.79 -23.03
CA ARG A 100 -0.84 13.53 -24.07
C ARG A 100 -1.79 14.01 -25.17
N LEU A 101 -2.69 13.15 -25.68
CA LEU A 101 -3.69 13.49 -26.70
C LEU A 101 -4.68 14.57 -26.22
N ARG A 102 -5.16 14.48 -24.97
CA ARG A 102 -6.03 15.51 -24.36
C ARG A 102 -5.30 16.84 -24.25
N ARG A 103 -4.01 16.84 -23.90
CA ARG A 103 -3.17 18.05 -23.87
C ARG A 103 -2.90 18.60 -25.28
N ARG A 104 -2.69 17.74 -26.27
CA ARG A 104 -2.51 18.10 -27.70
C ARG A 104 -3.74 18.80 -28.27
N ARG A 105 -4.95 18.46 -27.81
CA ARG A 105 -6.22 19.13 -28.19
C ARG A 105 -6.32 20.59 -27.71
N SER A 106 -5.41 21.02 -26.83
CA SER A 106 -5.34 22.37 -26.25
C SER A 106 -4.12 23.18 -26.72
N LEU A 107 -3.32 22.68 -27.68
CA LEU A 107 -2.13 23.37 -28.20
C LEU A 107 -2.31 23.85 -29.66
N PRO A 108 -1.72 25.00 -30.04
CA PRO A 108 -1.80 25.55 -31.40
C PRO A 108 -1.01 24.74 -32.43
N SER A 109 -1.41 24.87 -33.70
CA SER A 109 -1.08 23.89 -34.76
C SER A 109 0.40 23.84 -35.20
N ALA A 110 1.23 24.83 -34.85
CA ALA A 110 2.65 24.85 -35.23
C ALA A 110 3.46 23.72 -34.56
N ARG A 111 3.10 23.30 -33.34
CA ARG A 111 3.83 22.25 -32.58
C ARG A 111 3.35 20.82 -32.90
N LYS A 112 2.60 20.65 -33.97
CA LYS A 112 1.86 19.43 -34.31
C LYS A 112 2.69 18.45 -35.14
N THR A 113 3.69 18.97 -35.86
CA THR A 113 4.58 18.29 -36.82
C THR A 113 5.82 17.67 -36.17
N GLU A 114 6.31 18.25 -35.08
CA GLU A 114 7.49 17.80 -34.29
C GLU A 114 7.26 16.46 -33.56
N MET A 115 6.07 15.86 -33.69
CA MET A 115 5.57 14.73 -32.89
C MET A 115 5.35 13.44 -33.70
N VAL A 116 5.99 13.28 -34.86
CA VAL A 116 5.93 12.04 -35.67
C VAL A 116 6.59 10.83 -34.96
N SER A 117 7.46 11.07 -33.98
CA SER A 117 8.04 10.06 -33.06
C SER A 117 7.00 9.24 -32.23
N GLY A 118 5.70 9.50 -32.40
CA GLY A 118 4.62 8.78 -31.71
C GLY A 118 4.48 7.30 -32.08
N SER A 119 4.91 6.85 -33.27
CA SER A 119 4.93 5.42 -33.62
C SER A 119 5.89 4.64 -32.73
N ASP A 120 7.09 5.18 -32.56
CA ASP A 120 8.21 4.50 -31.92
C ASP A 120 8.02 4.47 -30.41
N ASP A 121 7.48 5.56 -29.83
CA ASP A 121 6.98 5.62 -28.46
C ASP A 121 5.91 4.53 -28.18
N VAL A 122 4.99 4.30 -29.12
CA VAL A 122 3.93 3.29 -28.99
C VAL A 122 4.50 1.87 -29.12
N ILE A 123 5.42 1.63 -30.06
CA ILE A 123 6.11 0.35 -30.22
C ILE A 123 6.96 0.02 -28.97
N LEU A 124 7.66 1.01 -28.42
CA LEU A 124 8.42 0.89 -27.18
C LEU A 124 7.49 0.55 -26.00
N ALA A 125 6.38 1.28 -25.84
CA ALA A 125 5.41 1.03 -24.78
C ALA A 125 4.73 -0.35 -24.90
N LEU A 126 4.45 -0.81 -26.13
CA LEU A 126 3.94 -2.15 -26.39
C LEU A 126 4.99 -3.23 -26.02
N LYS A 127 6.26 -3.01 -26.39
CA LYS A 127 7.37 -3.91 -26.04
C LYS A 127 7.61 -3.99 -24.54
N GLU A 128 7.51 -2.88 -23.80
CA GLU A 128 7.51 -2.89 -22.34
C GLU A 128 6.30 -3.62 -21.74
N THR A 129 5.12 -3.42 -22.32
CA THR A 129 3.87 -4.07 -21.87
C THR A 129 3.94 -5.59 -22.05
N LEU A 130 4.45 -6.06 -23.21
CA LEU A 130 4.66 -7.48 -23.48
C LEU A 130 5.72 -8.09 -22.56
N ARG A 131 6.84 -7.41 -22.30
CA ARG A 131 7.86 -7.87 -21.33
C ARG A 131 7.28 -8.01 -19.92
N TYR A 132 6.51 -7.03 -19.47
CA TYR A 132 5.91 -7.06 -18.12
C TYR A 132 4.78 -8.10 -17.99
N GLY A 133 4.00 -8.30 -19.06
CA GLY A 133 3.04 -9.41 -19.17
C GLY A 133 3.74 -10.77 -19.14
N LEU A 134 4.81 -10.95 -19.92
CA LEU A 134 5.58 -12.20 -19.97
C LEU A 134 6.26 -12.53 -18.64
N PHE A 135 6.76 -11.52 -17.92
CA PHE A 135 7.26 -11.67 -16.56
C PHE A 135 6.16 -12.24 -15.63
N LEU A 136 5.01 -11.59 -15.53
CA LEU A 136 3.94 -12.02 -14.61
C LEU A 136 3.28 -13.33 -15.03
N GLY A 137 3.18 -13.62 -16.33
CA GLY A 137 2.75 -14.91 -16.85
C GLY A 137 3.71 -16.03 -16.48
N THR A 138 5.01 -15.85 -16.72
CA THR A 138 6.05 -16.83 -16.33
C THR A 138 6.11 -17.02 -14.82
N PHE A 139 6.03 -15.94 -14.02
CA PHE A 139 6.02 -16.03 -12.56
C PHE A 139 4.84 -16.87 -12.06
N ALA A 140 3.62 -16.58 -12.53
CA ALA A 140 2.42 -17.32 -12.13
C ALA A 140 2.44 -18.79 -12.61
N GLY A 141 2.91 -19.02 -13.84
CA GLY A 141 3.08 -20.36 -14.41
C GLY A 141 4.07 -21.19 -13.60
N THR A 142 5.31 -20.73 -13.45
CA THR A 142 6.35 -21.43 -12.66
C THR A 142 5.92 -21.66 -11.23
N PHE A 143 5.26 -20.69 -10.58
CA PHE A 143 4.74 -20.86 -9.23
C PHE A 143 3.73 -22.02 -9.17
N VAL A 144 2.70 -22.03 -10.01
CA VAL A 144 1.67 -23.09 -10.00
C VAL A 144 2.23 -24.44 -10.43
N SER A 145 3.15 -24.48 -11.40
CA SER A 145 3.84 -25.72 -11.80
C SER A 145 4.60 -26.35 -10.64
N VAL A 146 5.45 -25.58 -9.93
CA VAL A 146 6.20 -26.09 -8.79
C VAL A 146 5.27 -26.47 -7.63
N ASP A 147 4.22 -25.68 -7.40
CA ASP A 147 3.21 -25.94 -6.38
C ASP A 147 2.48 -27.28 -6.64
N GLU A 148 2.03 -27.55 -7.87
CA GLU A 148 1.38 -28.83 -8.23
C GLU A 148 2.37 -30.02 -8.24
N ILE A 149 3.60 -29.86 -8.77
CA ILE A 149 4.63 -30.91 -8.77
C ILE A 149 4.96 -31.36 -7.34
N VAL A 150 5.18 -30.41 -6.42
CA VAL A 150 5.51 -30.71 -5.02
C VAL A 150 4.29 -31.27 -4.26
N ALA A 151 3.06 -30.91 -4.64
CA ALA A 151 1.86 -31.54 -4.10
C ALA A 151 1.66 -32.98 -4.58
N GLY A 152 1.95 -33.26 -5.85
CA GLY A 152 1.89 -34.60 -6.44
C GLY A 152 2.92 -35.55 -5.83
N LEU A 153 4.17 -35.10 -5.67
CA LEU A 153 5.26 -35.89 -5.11
C LEU A 153 5.15 -36.11 -3.59
N GLY A 154 4.77 -35.08 -2.83
CA GLY A 154 4.86 -35.10 -1.36
C GLY A 154 3.53 -35.23 -0.60
N GLY A 155 2.39 -35.25 -1.32
CA GLY A 155 1.06 -35.32 -0.73
C GLY A 155 0.58 -33.99 -0.13
N HIS A 156 -0.63 -33.57 -0.52
CA HIS A 156 -1.16 -32.21 -0.28
C HIS A 156 -1.13 -31.74 1.19
N ARG A 157 -1.38 -32.64 2.17
CA ARG A 157 -1.37 -32.30 3.61
C ARG A 157 0.03 -32.17 4.22
N ARG A 158 1.06 -32.83 3.67
CA ARG A 158 2.42 -32.86 4.24
C ARG A 158 3.30 -31.72 3.75
N THR A 159 3.11 -31.28 2.50
CA THR A 159 3.92 -30.23 1.87
C THR A 159 3.36 -28.81 2.05
N ALA A 160 2.07 -28.65 2.40
CA ALA A 160 1.37 -27.37 2.50
C ALA A 160 2.09 -26.24 3.29
N LYS A 161 2.95 -26.57 4.26
CA LYS A 161 3.68 -25.59 5.10
C LYS A 161 4.84 -24.89 4.39
N TRP A 162 5.45 -25.54 3.40
CA TRP A 162 6.71 -25.10 2.76
C TRP A 162 6.59 -24.98 1.23
N ARG A 163 5.61 -25.66 0.63
CA ARG A 163 5.37 -25.72 -0.83
C ARG A 163 5.32 -24.34 -1.49
N ALA A 164 4.54 -23.41 -0.93
CA ALA A 164 4.42 -22.05 -1.43
C ALA A 164 5.73 -21.23 -1.31
N LEU A 165 6.57 -21.50 -0.31
CA LEU A 165 7.87 -20.85 -0.15
C LEU A 165 8.85 -21.34 -1.21
N LEU A 166 8.89 -22.66 -1.46
CA LEU A 166 9.72 -23.27 -2.50
C LEU A 166 9.28 -22.83 -3.91
N ALA A 167 7.96 -22.83 -4.18
CA ALA A 167 7.39 -22.33 -5.44
C ALA A 167 7.71 -20.84 -5.65
N GLY A 168 7.63 -20.01 -4.61
CA GLY A 168 8.01 -18.61 -4.66
C GLY A 168 9.52 -18.40 -4.92
N ALA A 169 10.38 -19.21 -4.30
CA ALA A 169 11.82 -19.15 -4.50
C ALA A 169 12.24 -19.53 -5.93
N ILE A 170 11.62 -20.56 -6.51
CA ILE A 170 11.90 -21.01 -7.89
C ILE A 170 11.25 -20.08 -8.94
N ALA A 171 10.09 -19.48 -8.64
CA ALA A 171 9.47 -18.49 -9.52
C ALA A 171 10.16 -17.12 -9.47
N GLY A 172 10.79 -16.73 -8.35
CA GLY A 172 11.42 -15.42 -8.13
C GLY A 172 12.38 -14.94 -9.24
N PRO A 173 13.32 -15.78 -9.75
CA PRO A 173 14.22 -15.42 -10.84
C PRO A 173 13.53 -14.94 -12.13
N SER A 174 12.26 -15.27 -12.36
CA SER A 174 11.49 -14.75 -13.51
C SER A 174 11.43 -13.22 -13.56
N MET A 175 11.63 -12.52 -12.43
CA MET A 175 11.69 -11.05 -12.38
C MET A 175 12.79 -10.45 -13.28
N LEU A 176 13.85 -11.23 -13.59
CA LEU A 176 14.91 -10.83 -14.52
C LEU A 176 14.40 -10.65 -15.97
N LEU A 177 13.31 -11.33 -16.35
CA LEU A 177 12.69 -11.19 -17.69
C LEU A 177 12.16 -9.79 -17.98
N THR A 178 11.93 -8.98 -16.95
CA THR A 178 11.46 -7.60 -17.09
C THR A 178 12.52 -6.69 -17.75
N GLY A 179 13.80 -7.07 -17.67
CA GLY A 179 14.92 -6.41 -18.36
C GLY A 179 16.08 -6.06 -17.43
N THR A 180 17.30 -6.45 -17.83
CA THR A 180 18.54 -6.18 -17.08
C THR A 180 18.88 -4.69 -16.96
N ASN A 181 18.44 -3.88 -17.93
CA ASN A 181 18.77 -2.46 -18.02
C ASN A 181 17.73 -1.54 -17.33
N THR A 182 16.60 -2.09 -16.86
CA THR A 182 15.56 -1.35 -16.14
C THR A 182 15.44 -1.88 -14.71
N GLN A 183 16.25 -1.35 -13.81
CA GLN A 183 16.22 -1.75 -12.40
C GLN A 183 14.88 -1.37 -11.74
N HIS A 184 13.95 -2.32 -11.65
CA HIS A 184 12.65 -2.15 -10.99
C HIS A 184 12.76 -2.20 -9.46
N THR A 185 13.70 -1.46 -8.88
CA THR A 185 13.96 -1.41 -7.43
C THR A 185 12.70 -1.09 -6.63
N SER A 186 11.85 -0.17 -7.09
CA SER A 186 10.58 0.16 -6.43
C SER A 186 9.60 -1.03 -6.36
N LEU A 187 9.58 -1.90 -7.37
CA LEU A 187 8.75 -3.11 -7.39
C LEU A 187 9.33 -4.17 -6.44
N ALA A 188 10.64 -4.38 -6.47
CA ALA A 188 11.33 -5.31 -5.56
C ALA A 188 11.14 -4.92 -4.08
N ILE A 189 11.32 -3.63 -3.76
CA ILE A 189 11.08 -3.08 -2.42
C ILE A 189 9.61 -3.24 -2.02
N TYR A 190 8.65 -3.02 -2.93
CA TYR A 190 7.23 -3.21 -2.65
C TYR A 190 6.89 -4.68 -2.36
N ILE A 191 7.40 -5.63 -3.15
CA ILE A 191 7.21 -7.07 -2.91
C ILE A 191 7.83 -7.48 -1.58
N LEU A 192 9.06 -7.05 -1.30
CA LEU A 192 9.76 -7.32 -0.03
C LEU A 192 8.99 -6.75 1.18
N MET A 193 8.49 -5.51 1.07
CA MET A 193 7.64 -4.90 2.11
C MET A 193 6.35 -5.70 2.33
N ARG A 194 5.67 -6.14 1.26
CA ARG A 194 4.46 -6.97 1.37
C ARG A 194 4.75 -8.34 1.98
N ALA A 195 5.86 -8.98 1.58
CA ALA A 195 6.32 -10.24 2.14
C ALA A 195 6.64 -10.10 3.63
N ALA A 196 7.35 -9.03 4.03
CA ALA A 196 7.64 -8.73 5.43
C ALA A 196 6.36 -8.52 6.25
N VAL A 197 5.40 -7.71 5.78
CA VAL A 197 4.12 -7.48 6.47
C VAL A 197 3.32 -8.79 6.64
N LEU A 198 3.30 -9.66 5.63
CA LEU A 198 2.65 -10.96 5.72
C LEU A 198 3.38 -11.89 6.69
N ALA A 199 4.71 -11.96 6.61
CA ALA A 199 5.55 -12.75 7.52
C ALA A 199 5.37 -12.31 8.99
N SER A 200 5.36 -11.00 9.26
CA SER A 200 5.07 -10.44 10.59
C SER A 200 3.68 -10.82 11.10
N ARG A 201 2.63 -10.67 10.27
CA ARG A 201 1.24 -11.03 10.65
C ARG A 201 1.11 -12.53 10.96
N CYS A 202 1.72 -13.38 10.14
CA CYS A 202 1.76 -14.83 10.36
C CYS A 202 2.61 -15.22 11.58
N GLY A 203 3.72 -14.51 11.82
CA GLY A 203 4.61 -14.69 12.97
C GLY A 203 3.93 -14.37 14.31
N ILE A 204 3.23 -13.24 14.39
CA ILE A 204 2.43 -12.85 15.57
C ILE A 204 1.35 -13.90 15.89
N LYS A 205 0.70 -14.47 14.88
CA LYS A 205 -0.34 -15.52 15.05
C LYS A 205 0.25 -16.91 15.37
N SER A 206 1.56 -17.12 15.21
CA SER A 206 2.19 -18.42 15.39
C SER A 206 2.55 -18.70 16.85
N LYS A 207 2.10 -19.84 17.40
CA LYS A 207 2.43 -20.28 18.78
C LYS A 207 3.94 -20.38 19.06
N ARG A 208 4.77 -20.57 18.04
CA ARG A 208 6.25 -20.70 18.19
C ARG A 208 6.99 -19.37 18.04
N PHE A 209 6.50 -18.46 17.18
CA PHE A 209 7.16 -17.18 16.90
C PHE A 209 6.54 -15.98 17.62
N GLY A 210 5.34 -16.12 18.20
CA GLY A 210 4.64 -15.05 18.91
C GLY A 210 5.44 -14.40 20.04
N HIS A 211 6.34 -15.14 20.70
CA HIS A 211 7.24 -14.56 21.71
C HIS A 211 8.29 -13.62 21.10
N ILE A 212 8.88 -13.98 19.96
CA ILE A 212 9.87 -13.17 19.24
C ILE A 212 9.20 -11.97 18.55
N CYS A 213 7.95 -12.12 18.09
CA CYS A 213 7.18 -11.04 17.50
C CYS A 213 6.43 -10.16 18.53
N LYS A 214 6.50 -10.46 19.82
CA LYS A 214 5.87 -9.70 20.92
C LYS A 214 6.21 -8.19 20.91
N PRO A 215 7.48 -7.73 20.73
CA PRO A 215 7.79 -6.29 20.64
C PRO A 215 7.14 -5.60 19.43
N LEU A 216 6.86 -6.32 18.34
CA LEU A 216 6.16 -5.77 17.17
C LEU A 216 4.65 -5.55 17.43
N THR A 217 4.14 -6.10 18.54
CA THR A 217 2.73 -5.98 18.97
C THR A 217 2.54 -4.87 20.02
N TRP A 218 3.54 -3.98 20.19
CA TRP A 218 3.45 -2.87 21.14
C TRP A 218 2.34 -1.87 20.73
N ALA A 219 1.56 -1.40 21.72
CA ALA A 219 0.36 -0.58 21.51
C ALA A 219 0.62 0.78 20.82
N HIS A 220 1.87 1.23 20.75
CA HIS A 220 2.30 2.45 20.05
C HIS A 220 3.42 2.17 19.03
N GLY A 221 3.60 0.90 18.62
CA GLY A 221 4.65 0.48 17.70
C GLY A 221 4.48 1.06 16.28
N ASP A 222 3.24 1.32 15.87
CA ASP A 222 2.90 2.02 14.63
C ASP A 222 3.33 3.50 14.66
N ILE A 223 3.03 4.21 15.76
CA ILE A 223 3.46 5.59 15.99
C ILE A 223 4.99 5.65 16.04
N PHE A 224 5.64 4.78 16.82
CA PHE A 224 7.10 4.75 16.93
C PHE A 224 7.79 4.45 15.59
N LEU A 225 7.28 3.49 14.81
CA LEU A 225 7.80 3.17 13.49
C LEU A 225 7.61 4.35 12.52
N MET A 226 6.48 5.07 12.63
CA MET A 226 6.25 6.32 11.90
C MET A 226 7.24 7.41 12.32
N CYS A 227 7.51 7.61 13.61
CA CYS A 227 8.54 8.55 14.10
C CYS A 227 9.92 8.25 13.53
N LEU A 228 10.34 6.99 13.66
CA LEU A 228 11.68 6.53 13.30
C LEU A 228 11.91 6.64 11.79
N SER A 229 10.95 6.17 10.98
CA SER A 229 11.03 6.31 9.52
C SER A 229 10.96 7.77 9.06
N SER A 230 10.06 8.57 9.64
CA SER A 230 9.94 10.01 9.37
C SER A 230 11.23 10.77 9.67
N SER A 231 11.89 10.45 10.79
CA SER A 231 13.15 11.07 11.17
C SER A 231 14.28 10.72 10.19
N GLN A 232 14.40 9.45 9.80
CA GLN A 232 15.39 9.02 8.80
C GLN A 232 15.17 9.73 7.45
N ILE A 233 13.93 9.77 6.97
CA ILE A 233 13.53 10.44 5.72
C ILE A 233 13.89 11.93 5.76
N LEU A 234 13.52 12.64 6.83
CA LEU A 234 13.69 14.08 6.91
C LEU A 234 15.15 14.47 7.19
N SER A 235 15.90 13.65 7.93
CA SER A 235 17.35 13.79 8.09
C SER A 235 18.09 13.58 6.76
N ALA A 236 17.69 12.58 5.97
CA ALA A 236 18.24 12.34 4.64
C ALA A 236 17.93 13.52 3.68
N TYR A 237 16.71 14.06 3.72
CA TYR A 237 16.30 15.24 2.94
C TYR A 237 17.17 16.48 3.21
N ILE A 238 17.51 16.75 4.48
CA ILE A 238 18.31 17.93 4.85
C ILE A 238 19.82 17.68 4.60
N LEU A 239 20.34 16.52 5.01
CA LEU A 239 21.80 16.29 5.06
C LEU A 239 22.38 15.66 3.79
N LYS A 240 21.62 14.81 3.08
CA LYS A 240 22.09 14.09 1.89
C LYS A 240 20.92 13.79 0.93
N PRO A 241 20.31 14.81 0.31
CA PRO A 241 19.13 14.63 -0.56
C PRO A 241 19.40 13.72 -1.77
N GLU A 242 20.65 13.59 -2.20
CA GLU A 242 21.07 12.66 -3.26
C GLU A 242 21.01 11.18 -2.88
N SER A 243 20.76 10.85 -1.61
CA SER A 243 20.50 9.45 -1.19
C SER A 243 19.07 8.99 -1.50
N LEU A 244 18.17 9.91 -1.85
CA LEU A 244 16.75 9.63 -2.06
C LEU A 244 16.42 9.48 -3.56
N PRO A 245 15.51 8.57 -3.95
CA PRO A 245 15.08 8.44 -5.35
C PRO A 245 14.56 9.77 -5.92
N GLN A 246 14.92 10.11 -7.15
CA GLN A 246 14.62 11.42 -7.76
C GLN A 246 13.12 11.79 -7.75
N SER A 247 12.24 10.81 -7.92
CA SER A 247 10.78 11.00 -7.81
C SER A 247 10.34 11.37 -6.39
N TYR A 248 10.93 10.73 -5.37
CA TYR A 248 10.67 10.99 -3.96
C TYR A 248 11.30 12.31 -3.50
N LYS A 249 12.52 12.62 -3.95
CA LYS A 249 13.17 13.92 -3.78
C LYS A 249 12.30 15.07 -4.32
N SER A 250 11.72 14.90 -5.52
CA SER A 250 10.79 15.87 -6.12
C SER A 250 9.49 16.04 -5.30
N PHE A 251 8.96 14.94 -4.75
CA PHE A 251 7.82 14.99 -3.83
C PHE A 251 8.15 15.75 -2.54
N LEU A 252 9.30 15.47 -1.92
CA LEU A 252 9.74 16.15 -0.70
C LEU A 252 10.01 17.64 -0.90
N TYR A 253 10.63 18.06 -2.02
CA TYR A 253 10.73 19.49 -2.33
C TYR A 253 9.35 20.16 -2.48
N LYS A 254 8.39 19.49 -3.11
CA LYS A 254 7.03 20.03 -3.28
C LYS A 254 6.28 20.18 -1.95
N HIS A 255 6.40 19.22 -1.03
CA HIS A 255 5.69 19.24 0.25
C HIS A 255 6.43 20.03 1.34
N GLY A 256 7.76 19.86 1.43
CA GLY A 256 8.64 20.62 2.31
C GLY A 256 8.77 22.10 1.92
N ALA A 257 8.55 22.43 0.64
CA ALA A 257 8.44 23.78 0.09
C ALA A 257 9.56 24.74 0.55
N LYS A 258 10.79 24.21 0.56
CA LYS A 258 12.03 24.98 0.65
C LYS A 258 12.82 24.74 -0.64
N ASP A 259 13.44 25.81 -1.14
CA ASP A 259 14.37 25.74 -2.25
C ASP A 259 15.63 24.93 -1.86
N ALA A 260 16.27 24.28 -2.82
CA ALA A 260 17.48 23.51 -2.59
C ALA A 260 18.61 24.36 -1.98
N ARG A 261 18.70 25.66 -2.34
CA ARG A 261 19.66 26.63 -1.78
C ARG A 261 19.47 26.82 -0.27
N ILE A 262 18.23 26.92 0.19
CA ILE A 262 17.89 27.04 1.62
C ILE A 262 18.35 25.78 2.37
N LEU A 263 18.07 24.60 1.81
CA LEU A 263 18.48 23.32 2.41
C LEU A 263 20.00 23.15 2.45
N GLN A 264 20.71 23.59 1.41
CA GLN A 264 22.16 23.63 1.39
C GLN A 264 22.73 24.56 2.48
N GLY A 265 22.17 25.76 2.64
CA GLY A 265 22.55 26.66 3.75
C GLY A 265 22.31 26.05 5.14
N VAL A 266 21.21 25.31 5.35
CA VAL A 266 20.96 24.59 6.61
C VAL A 266 21.96 23.44 6.81
N ARG A 267 22.30 22.71 5.74
CA ARG A 267 23.28 21.61 5.74
C ARG A 267 24.69 22.11 6.05
N ASP A 268 25.13 23.19 5.43
CA ASP A 268 26.46 23.77 5.62
C ASP A 268 26.68 24.12 7.11
N ILE A 269 25.71 24.78 7.76
CA ILE A 269 25.74 25.03 9.21
C ILE A 269 25.76 23.71 10.00
N ALA A 270 24.85 22.79 9.71
CA ALA A 270 24.70 21.54 10.48
C ALA A 270 25.95 20.64 10.44
N CYS A 271 26.72 20.73 9.35
CA CYS A 271 28.00 20.04 9.16
C CYS A 271 29.23 20.87 9.56
N GLY A 272 29.07 22.16 9.88
CA GLY A 272 30.18 23.06 10.24
C GLY A 272 31.05 23.50 9.05
N PHE A 273 30.54 23.42 7.83
CA PHE A 273 31.23 23.93 6.64
C PHE A 273 31.08 25.45 6.51
N PRO A 274 32.07 26.16 5.92
CA PRO A 274 31.89 27.56 5.58
C PRO A 274 30.76 27.71 4.56
N PHE A 275 29.95 28.76 4.71
CA PHE A 275 28.86 29.01 3.79
C PHE A 275 29.37 29.31 2.38
N THR A 276 28.84 28.60 1.38
CA THR A 276 29.18 28.81 -0.03
C THR A 276 28.08 29.50 -0.85
N ASN A 277 26.86 29.63 -0.32
CA ASN A 277 25.67 30.03 -1.11
C ASN A 277 24.79 31.12 -0.44
N LEU A 278 25.32 31.96 0.47
CA LEU A 278 24.49 32.97 1.17
C LEU A 278 23.84 33.96 0.20
N ASP A 279 24.62 34.51 -0.73
CA ASP A 279 24.14 35.48 -1.72
C ASP A 279 22.98 34.92 -2.56
N ASP A 280 22.98 33.63 -2.85
CA ASP A 280 21.94 32.98 -3.64
C ASP A 280 20.67 32.68 -2.85
N ILE A 281 20.79 32.53 -1.51
CA ILE A 281 19.64 32.50 -0.60
C ILE A 281 19.04 33.91 -0.45
N GLU A 282 19.87 34.96 -0.35
CA GLU A 282 19.38 36.35 -0.34
C GLU A 282 18.69 36.72 -1.65
N LYS A 283 19.27 36.41 -2.81
CA LYS A 283 18.64 36.60 -4.13
C LYS A 283 17.31 35.85 -4.23
N TYR A 284 17.22 34.63 -3.68
CA TYR A 284 15.98 33.86 -3.65
C TYR A 284 14.89 34.55 -2.82
N TYR A 285 15.21 35.03 -1.61
CA TYR A 285 14.24 35.78 -0.81
C TYR A 285 13.83 37.10 -1.47
N LYS A 286 14.78 37.84 -2.06
CA LYS A 286 14.50 39.06 -2.86
C LYS A 286 13.56 38.78 -4.03
N SER A 287 13.77 37.70 -4.78
CA SER A 287 12.86 37.29 -5.87
C SER A 287 11.46 36.86 -5.39
N THR A 288 11.34 36.51 -4.11
CA THR A 288 10.06 36.19 -3.44
C THR A 288 9.43 37.44 -2.79
N GLY A 289 10.05 38.62 -2.91
CA GLY A 289 9.56 39.89 -2.37
C GLY A 289 9.92 40.16 -0.91
N VAL A 290 10.90 39.45 -0.34
CA VAL A 290 11.36 39.64 1.05
C VAL A 290 12.84 40.00 1.06
N ASP A 291 13.20 41.21 1.49
CA ASP A 291 14.61 41.56 1.68
C ASP A 291 15.11 40.97 3.01
N VAL A 292 16.03 40.00 2.91
CA VAL A 292 16.66 39.33 4.06
C VAL A 292 18.16 39.50 3.93
N LYS A 293 18.80 40.07 4.97
CA LYS A 293 20.26 40.08 5.11
C LYS A 293 20.68 38.93 6.02
N LEU A 294 21.58 38.07 5.56
CA LEU A 294 22.06 36.90 6.29
C LEU A 294 23.47 37.17 6.84
N ASP A 295 23.66 37.01 8.15
CA ASP A 295 24.97 37.14 8.79
C ASP A 295 25.82 35.87 8.56
N PRO A 296 27.01 35.94 7.92
CA PRO A 296 27.91 34.80 7.74
C PRO A 296 28.39 34.15 9.05
N ARG A 297 28.18 34.77 10.21
CA ARG A 297 28.53 34.24 11.54
C ARG A 297 27.34 33.61 12.29
N MET A 298 26.16 33.49 11.65
CA MET A 298 24.97 32.93 12.30
C MET A 298 25.16 31.45 12.72
N LYS A 299 24.91 31.17 14.00
CA LYS A 299 24.98 29.79 14.58
C LYS A 299 23.65 29.04 14.55
N VAL A 300 22.58 29.70 14.11
CA VAL A 300 21.19 29.22 14.16
C VAL A 300 20.54 29.48 12.81
N PRO A 301 20.06 28.45 12.07
CA PRO A 301 19.55 28.60 10.71
C PRO A 301 18.14 29.23 10.60
N CYS A 302 17.61 29.83 11.67
CA CYS A 302 16.26 30.41 11.69
C CYS A 302 16.07 31.44 10.55
N SER A 303 17.00 32.39 10.38
CA SER A 303 16.94 33.41 9.33
C SER A 303 16.99 32.82 7.92
N ILE A 304 17.68 31.69 7.72
CA ILE A 304 17.67 30.95 6.43
C ILE A 304 16.31 30.28 6.19
N ILE A 305 15.70 29.70 7.23
CA ILE A 305 14.48 28.90 7.13
C ILE A 305 13.23 29.79 6.91
N HIS A 306 13.14 30.94 7.57
CA HIS A 306 11.92 31.77 7.57
C HIS A 306 12.15 33.27 7.32
N GLY A 307 13.38 33.69 6.99
CA GLY A 307 13.71 35.10 6.78
C GLY A 307 13.32 35.97 7.97
N ASN A 308 12.71 37.11 7.69
CA ASN A 308 12.27 38.10 8.68
C ASN A 308 10.99 37.71 9.46
N GLN A 309 10.37 36.56 9.18
CA GLN A 309 9.15 36.13 9.89
C GLN A 309 9.45 35.58 11.29
N ALA A 310 8.52 35.76 12.23
CA ALA A 310 8.55 35.01 13.49
C ALA A 310 8.28 33.51 13.24
N CYS A 311 8.87 32.61 14.04
CA CYS A 311 8.73 31.16 13.84
C CYS A 311 7.27 30.68 13.87
N GLU A 312 6.43 31.29 14.71
CA GLU A 312 5.00 30.95 14.85
C GLU A 312 4.18 31.43 13.64
N ALA A 313 4.43 32.66 13.17
CA ALA A 313 3.83 33.17 11.94
C ALA A 313 4.26 32.34 10.71
N HIS A 314 5.51 31.87 10.69
CA HIS A 314 5.99 30.95 9.68
C HIS A 314 5.31 29.58 9.76
N PHE A 315 5.11 29.03 10.96
CA PHE A 315 4.37 27.78 11.16
C PHE A 315 2.93 27.86 10.61
N LEU A 316 2.18 28.90 10.97
CA LEU A 316 0.79 29.07 10.54
C LEU A 316 0.67 29.27 9.02
N SER A 317 1.49 30.16 8.45
CA SER A 317 1.50 30.40 7.01
C SER A 317 1.95 29.15 6.22
N PHE A 318 2.95 28.43 6.70
CA PHE A 318 3.40 27.18 6.10
C PHE A 318 2.34 26.08 6.20
N LEU A 319 1.63 25.94 7.33
CA LEU A 319 0.56 24.95 7.53
C LEU A 319 -0.57 25.14 6.51
N VAL A 320 -1.04 26.38 6.32
CA VAL A 320 -2.09 26.69 5.31
C VAL A 320 -1.61 26.41 3.90
N GLN A 321 -0.37 26.74 3.56
CA GLN A 321 0.21 26.42 2.25
C GLN A 321 0.40 24.91 2.04
N ALA A 322 0.87 24.19 3.06
CA ALA A 322 1.04 22.73 3.03
C ALA A 322 -0.31 22.03 2.82
N TYR A 323 -1.38 22.52 3.45
CA TYR A 323 -2.73 21.99 3.28
C TYR A 323 -3.23 22.14 1.84
N LYS A 324 -3.07 23.33 1.25
CA LYS A 324 -3.38 23.59 -0.17
C LYS A 324 -2.56 22.69 -1.11
N ARG A 325 -1.31 22.36 -0.77
CA ARG A 325 -0.45 21.43 -1.54
C ARG A 325 -0.81 19.96 -1.35
N ALA A 326 -1.31 19.57 -0.17
CA ALA A 326 -1.66 18.19 0.18
C ALA A 326 -2.98 17.71 -0.46
N LEU A 327 -4.01 18.56 -0.47
CA LEU A 327 -5.33 18.25 -1.03
C LEU A 327 -5.31 17.60 -2.44
N PRO A 328 -4.66 18.18 -3.47
CA PRO A 328 -4.67 17.61 -4.82
C PRO A 328 -3.88 16.29 -4.96
N VAL A 329 -3.07 15.93 -3.95
CA VAL A 329 -2.34 14.65 -3.92
C VAL A 329 -3.18 13.55 -3.28
N TYR A 330 -3.86 13.84 -2.16
CA TYR A 330 -4.69 12.85 -1.47
C TYR A 330 -6.06 12.64 -2.12
N LEU A 331 -6.66 13.67 -2.73
CA LEU A 331 -8.00 13.58 -3.30
C LEU A 331 -8.11 12.46 -4.35
N PRO A 332 -7.21 12.30 -5.34
CA PRO A 332 -7.25 11.15 -6.25
C PRO A 332 -7.06 9.81 -5.54
N VAL A 333 -6.19 9.74 -4.53
CA VAL A 333 -5.87 8.51 -3.80
C VAL A 333 -7.05 7.97 -3.00
N TYR A 334 -7.91 8.84 -2.46
CA TYR A 334 -9.15 8.41 -1.79
C TYR A 334 -10.33 8.27 -2.75
N LEU A 335 -10.43 9.14 -3.77
CA LEU A 335 -11.57 9.14 -4.69
C LEU A 335 -11.53 7.98 -5.69
N ILE A 336 -10.36 7.62 -6.25
CA ILE A 336 -10.25 6.56 -7.26
C ILE A 336 -10.68 5.19 -6.70
N PRO A 337 -10.20 4.72 -5.52
CA PRO A 337 -10.68 3.47 -4.94
C PRO A 337 -12.18 3.52 -4.61
N ALA A 338 -12.69 4.65 -4.11
CA ALA A 338 -14.11 4.80 -3.83
C ALA A 338 -14.98 4.66 -5.10
N LEU A 339 -14.56 5.27 -6.21
CA LEU A 339 -15.23 5.16 -7.51
C LEU A 339 -15.16 3.75 -8.10
N ILE A 340 -14.03 3.05 -7.97
CA ILE A 340 -13.84 1.69 -8.51
C ILE A 340 -14.63 0.66 -7.69
N VAL A 341 -14.43 0.66 -6.36
CA VAL A 341 -14.96 -0.39 -5.47
C VAL A 341 -16.44 -0.18 -5.15
N HIS A 342 -16.85 1.06 -4.86
CA HIS A 342 -18.21 1.35 -4.43
C HIS A 342 -19.12 1.87 -5.54
N ARG A 343 -18.80 1.63 -6.82
CA ARG A 343 -19.57 2.13 -7.99
C ARG A 343 -21.09 1.97 -7.87
N GLN A 344 -21.57 0.84 -7.34
CA GLN A 344 -23.00 0.56 -7.16
C GLN A 344 -23.62 1.30 -5.96
N GLY A 345 -22.86 1.55 -4.89
CA GLY A 345 -23.32 2.35 -3.76
C GLY A 345 -23.27 3.85 -4.05
N LEU A 346 -22.29 4.29 -4.84
CA LEU A 346 -22.09 5.69 -5.22
C LEU A 346 -23.21 6.19 -6.17
N LEU A 347 -23.79 5.29 -6.96
CA LEU A 347 -25.00 5.55 -7.75
C LEU A 347 -26.30 5.65 -6.92
N LYS A 348 -26.34 5.07 -5.70
CA LYS A 348 -27.51 5.11 -4.81
C LYS A 348 -27.46 6.22 -3.75
N SER A 349 -26.27 6.57 -3.27
CA SER A 349 -26.08 7.61 -2.24
C SER A 349 -24.77 8.37 -2.43
N PRO A 350 -24.63 9.18 -3.50
CA PRO A 350 -23.36 9.82 -3.87
C PRO A 350 -22.81 10.73 -2.76
N PHE A 351 -23.67 11.58 -2.17
CA PHE A 351 -23.24 12.59 -1.20
C PHE A 351 -22.69 11.99 0.11
N SER A 352 -23.29 10.92 0.66
CA SER A 352 -22.82 10.34 1.93
C SER A 352 -21.44 9.68 1.79
N ILE A 353 -21.22 8.94 0.71
CA ILE A 353 -19.95 8.25 0.44
C ILE A 353 -18.87 9.29 0.10
N LEU A 354 -19.19 10.28 -0.75
CA LEU A 354 -18.27 11.34 -1.12
C LEU A 354 -17.91 12.23 0.08
N ALA A 355 -18.86 12.58 0.95
CA ALA A 355 -18.61 13.35 2.16
C ALA A 355 -17.68 12.60 3.14
N LYS A 356 -17.88 11.29 3.33
CA LYS A 356 -16.96 10.46 4.14
C LYS A 356 -15.55 10.42 3.52
N GLY A 357 -15.44 10.29 2.21
CA GLY A 357 -14.16 10.33 1.48
C GLY A 357 -13.46 11.70 1.56
N LEU A 358 -14.21 12.79 1.42
CA LEU A 358 -13.72 14.17 1.56
C LEU A 358 -13.28 14.46 2.99
N LEU A 359 -14.06 14.06 4.01
CA LEU A 359 -13.69 14.20 5.41
C LEU A 359 -12.42 13.42 5.73
N GLY A 360 -12.30 12.19 5.23
CA GLY A 360 -11.06 11.40 5.32
C GLY A 360 -9.87 12.09 4.65
N THR A 361 -10.07 12.65 3.45
CA THR A 361 -9.05 13.41 2.69
C THR A 361 -8.62 14.68 3.44
N ALA A 362 -9.57 15.43 3.99
CA ALA A 362 -9.31 16.64 4.77
C ALA A 362 -8.55 16.32 6.06
N ARG A 363 -8.96 15.25 6.77
CA ARG A 363 -8.30 14.74 7.99
C ARG A 363 -6.84 14.35 7.69
N SER A 364 -6.59 13.53 6.67
CA SER A 364 -5.23 13.13 6.27
C SER A 364 -4.38 14.30 5.75
N SER A 365 -4.97 15.23 5.01
CA SER A 365 -4.26 16.42 4.50
C SER A 365 -3.86 17.36 5.65
N LEU A 366 -4.72 17.53 6.66
CA LEU A 366 -4.42 18.31 7.85
C LEU A 366 -3.32 17.64 8.68
N PHE A 367 -3.37 16.32 8.87
CA PHE A 367 -2.30 15.55 9.52
C PHE A 367 -0.94 15.77 8.84
N LEU A 368 -0.84 15.60 7.52
CA LEU A 368 0.43 15.82 6.80
C LEU A 368 0.91 17.27 6.93
N SER A 369 -0.01 18.24 6.88
CA SER A 369 0.33 19.66 6.92
C SER A 369 0.86 20.07 8.30
N THR A 370 0.20 19.62 9.36
CA THR A 370 0.66 19.80 10.74
C THR A 370 1.99 19.10 10.97
N TYR A 371 2.19 17.89 10.44
CA TYR A 371 3.47 17.18 10.51
C TYR A 371 4.61 17.98 9.85
N CYS A 372 4.44 18.43 8.59
CA CYS A 372 5.48 19.19 7.91
C CYS A 372 5.74 20.57 8.56
N ALA A 373 4.71 21.24 9.07
CA ALA A 373 4.86 22.52 9.77
C ALA A 373 5.56 22.35 11.15
N SER A 374 5.18 21.33 11.91
CA SER A 374 5.74 21.05 13.24
C SER A 374 7.20 20.62 13.19
N ALA A 375 7.64 19.95 12.12
CA ALA A 375 9.05 19.63 11.90
C ALA A 375 9.93 20.89 11.73
N TRP A 376 9.45 21.91 10.99
CA TRP A 376 10.14 23.20 10.88
C TRP A 376 10.10 24.00 12.18
N MET A 377 8.96 24.01 12.88
CA MET A 377 8.84 24.65 14.19
C MET A 377 9.80 24.03 15.21
N TRP A 378 9.86 22.70 15.29
CA TRP A 378 10.65 22.00 16.31
C TRP A 378 12.16 22.08 16.04
N THR A 379 12.59 22.00 14.78
CA THR A 379 13.99 22.28 14.41
C THR A 379 14.40 23.70 14.82
N CYS A 380 13.59 24.73 14.49
CA CYS A 380 13.82 26.09 14.96
C CYS A 380 13.86 26.21 16.49
N PHE A 381 12.97 25.52 17.22
CA PHE A 381 12.94 25.50 18.68
C PHE A 381 14.23 24.91 19.28
N LEU A 382 14.67 23.73 18.81
CA LEU A 382 15.92 23.11 19.28
C LEU A 382 17.15 23.99 18.99
N PHE A 383 17.25 24.58 17.79
CA PHE A 383 18.39 25.43 17.46
C PHE A 383 18.43 26.72 18.30
N ARG A 384 17.27 27.27 18.68
CA ARG A 384 17.19 28.39 19.63
C ARG A 384 17.59 27.97 21.05
N LEU A 385 17.11 26.81 21.52
CA LEU A 385 17.39 26.29 22.86
C LEU A 385 18.88 25.98 23.06
N PHE A 386 19.50 25.27 22.12
CA PHE A 386 20.91 24.85 22.22
C PHE A 386 21.91 25.86 21.63
N LYS A 387 21.45 26.92 20.96
CA LYS A 387 22.27 27.95 20.27
C LYS A 387 23.36 27.38 19.34
N ARG A 388 23.15 26.16 18.84
CA ARG A 388 24.02 25.41 17.93
C ARG A 388 23.15 24.61 16.97
N CYS A 389 23.63 24.43 15.75
CA CYS A 389 23.06 23.51 14.77
C CYS A 389 24.10 22.42 14.47
N ASN A 390 23.80 21.19 14.88
CA ASN A 390 24.64 20.01 14.64
C ASN A 390 23.79 18.93 13.97
N VAL A 391 24.39 18.04 13.18
CA VAL A 391 23.75 16.82 12.62
C VAL A 391 22.79 16.10 13.60
N PRO A 392 23.16 15.72 14.84
CA PRO A 392 22.24 15.08 15.78
C PRO A 392 21.06 15.98 16.21
N MET A 393 21.21 17.31 16.24
CA MET A 393 20.12 18.24 16.55
C MET A 393 19.15 18.39 15.38
N VAL A 394 19.63 18.29 14.14
CA VAL A 394 18.75 18.13 12.96
C VAL A 394 17.94 16.85 13.14
N ALA A 395 18.58 15.71 13.41
CA ALA A 395 17.89 14.43 13.58
C ALA A 395 16.86 14.46 14.73
N LEU A 396 17.22 14.91 15.93
CA LEU A 396 16.29 15.11 17.06
C LEU A 396 15.14 16.07 16.71
N GLY A 397 15.45 17.10 15.90
CA GLY A 397 14.51 18.04 15.31
C GLY A 397 13.38 17.39 14.50
N THR A 398 13.63 16.20 13.96
CA THR A 398 12.68 15.45 13.11
C THR A 398 11.91 14.34 13.84
N VAL A 399 12.38 13.89 15.03
CA VAL A 399 11.75 12.81 15.82
C VAL A 399 10.60 13.35 16.68
N TRP A 400 10.90 14.40 17.45
CA TRP A 400 10.01 14.90 18.51
C TRP A 400 8.63 15.43 18.07
N PRO A 401 8.41 15.96 16.85
CA PRO A 401 7.09 16.45 16.42
C PRO A 401 5.95 15.42 16.46
N LEU A 402 6.28 14.12 16.59
CA LEU A 402 5.31 13.03 16.76
C LEU A 402 5.24 12.51 18.21
N SER A 403 6.19 12.88 19.08
CA SER A 403 6.23 12.49 20.49
C SER A 403 5.31 13.34 21.37
N SER A 404 5.05 14.59 20.95
CA SER A 404 4.08 15.45 21.62
C SER A 404 2.65 14.97 21.32
N PRO A 405 1.76 14.88 22.33
CA PRO A 405 0.37 14.51 22.11
C PRO A 405 -0.38 15.70 21.49
N VAL A 406 -0.25 15.87 20.17
CA VAL A 406 -1.16 16.73 19.41
C VAL A 406 -2.52 16.05 19.44
N PRO A 407 -3.54 16.59 20.15
CA PRO A 407 -4.72 15.80 20.56
C PRO A 407 -5.68 15.43 19.40
N PHE A 408 -5.35 15.82 18.17
CA PHE A 408 -6.25 15.80 17.02
C PHE A 408 -6.22 14.52 16.17
N PHE A 409 -5.21 13.65 16.29
CA PHE A 409 -5.04 12.53 15.36
C PHE A 409 -4.67 11.20 16.03
N ARG A 410 -5.65 10.59 16.71
CA ARG A 410 -5.62 9.13 16.89
C ARG A 410 -5.66 8.46 15.51
N PHE A 411 -4.66 7.66 15.21
CA PHE A 411 -4.62 6.84 14.00
C PHE A 411 -5.54 5.62 14.17
N SER A 412 -6.86 5.86 14.16
CA SER A 412 -7.81 4.76 13.95
C SER A 412 -7.58 4.20 12.54
N CYS A 413 -6.96 3.02 12.48
CA CYS A 413 -6.73 2.25 11.27
C CYS A 413 -8.04 2.11 10.48
N LEU A 414 -8.13 2.78 9.33
CA LEU A 414 -9.20 2.57 8.35
C LEU A 414 -8.93 1.25 7.59
N TYR A 415 -9.17 0.14 8.29
CA TYR A 415 -9.45 -1.18 7.75
C TYR A 415 -10.44 -1.87 8.72
N SER A 416 -11.69 -1.47 8.62
CA SER A 416 -12.89 -2.15 9.11
C SER A 416 -14.01 -1.84 8.12
#